data_AF-A0A969NTE1-F1
#
_entry.id   AF-A0A969NTE1-F1
#
_cell.length_a   1.000
_cell.length_b   1.000
_cell.length_c   1.000
_cell.angle_alpha   90.00
_cell.angle_beta   90.00
_cell.angle_gamma   90.00
#
_symmetry.space_group_name_H-M   'P 1'
#
loop_
_entity.id
_entity.type
_entity.pdbx_description
1 polymer ?
#
loop_
_entity_poly.entity_id
_entity_poly.type
_entity_poly.pdbx_seq_one_letter_code
_entity_poly.pdbx_strand_id
1 'polypeptide(L)'
;MSKGYDLIHETKNIAIDLQWSLTEKRKSKYFAIDLQSLKNNLTYITIGGRQISQFSNEHMLLFLCFHGSKHCWQSLRWICDVAEFIQAPPNLDWQKIEMQSKKLKCQTMLWLTLFLVSDLLKTPLPNDLLVKMQTKHRAYLGAQKVYKLVFSRNFTQWEDYLFIFSIADSWQGKYQFLTSLLFTPTEKEWKFLQLPNSLTFLYYFIRPFRLIKEYLGASHFSVK
;
A
#
# COMPACT_ATOMS: atom_id res chain seq x y z
N MET A 1 13.29 13.72 0.34
CA MET A 1 14.22 12.57 0.32
C MET A 1 13.54 11.41 -0.36
N SER A 2 14.19 10.82 -1.37
CA SER A 2 13.73 9.60 -2.05
C SER A 2 13.51 8.46 -1.03
N LYS A 3 12.70 7.45 -1.39
CA LYS A 3 12.52 6.23 -0.60
C LYS A 3 13.61 5.18 -0.87
N GLY A 4 14.33 5.33 -1.98
CA GLY A 4 15.30 4.38 -2.51
C GLY A 4 16.06 4.90 -3.74
N TYR A 5 16.94 4.06 -4.30
CA TYR A 5 17.66 4.28 -5.56
C TYR A 5 17.66 2.99 -6.39
N ASP A 6 17.42 3.11 -7.70
CA ASP A 6 17.58 2.01 -8.64
C ASP A 6 19.02 1.99 -9.17
N LEU A 7 19.69 0.85 -9.02
CA LEU A 7 21.04 0.60 -9.54
C LEU A 7 20.93 -0.45 -10.65
N ILE A 8 21.43 -0.14 -11.85
CA ILE A 8 21.36 -1.05 -13.00
C ILE A 8 22.76 -1.60 -13.27
N HIS A 9 22.90 -2.92 -13.26
CA HIS A 9 24.14 -3.57 -13.66
C HIS A 9 24.28 -3.53 -15.18
N GLU A 10 25.19 -2.70 -15.69
CA GLU A 10 25.33 -2.33 -17.11
C GLU A 10 25.37 -3.54 -18.06
N THR A 11 26.14 -4.58 -17.73
CA THR A 11 26.31 -5.75 -18.62
C THR A 11 25.27 -6.85 -18.45
N LYS A 12 24.62 -6.96 -17.28
CA LYS A 12 23.68 -8.05 -16.97
C LYS A 12 22.22 -7.61 -17.12
N ASN A 13 21.98 -6.30 -17.28
CA ASN A 13 20.66 -5.68 -17.31
C ASN A 13 19.79 -6.07 -16.09
N ILE A 14 20.42 -6.20 -14.92
CA ILE A 14 19.76 -6.48 -13.65
C ILE A 14 19.60 -5.17 -12.89
N ALA A 15 18.37 -4.82 -12.53
CA ALA A 15 18.07 -3.68 -11.67
C ALA A 15 18.01 -4.10 -10.20
N ILE A 16 18.63 -3.31 -9.32
CA ILE A 16 18.59 -3.43 -7.87
C ILE A 16 17.91 -2.18 -7.33
N ASP A 17 16.70 -2.32 -6.79
CA ASP A 17 15.98 -1.25 -6.08
C ASP A 17 16.41 -1.25 -4.62
N LEU A 18 17.32 -0.32 -4.26
CA LEU A 18 17.79 -0.15 -2.89
C LEU A 18 16.82 0.74 -2.11
N GLN A 19 16.15 0.19 -1.10
CA GLN A 19 15.16 0.92 -0.31
C GLN A 19 15.56 1.06 1.17
N TRP A 20 15.56 2.28 1.71
CA TRP A 20 15.71 2.56 3.15
C TRP A 20 14.37 2.89 3.84
N SER A 21 13.26 2.84 3.11
CA SER A 21 11.91 3.00 3.63
C SER A 21 10.92 2.22 2.76
N LEU A 22 9.87 1.64 3.36
CA LEU A 22 8.87 0.83 2.63
C LEU A 22 8.04 1.64 1.62
N THR A 23 7.96 2.95 1.85
CA THR A 23 7.22 3.89 1.04
C THR A 23 7.69 5.31 1.36
N GLU A 24 7.28 6.28 0.54
CA GLU A 24 7.51 7.70 0.82
C GLU A 24 7.04 8.07 2.24
N LYS A 25 7.78 8.91 2.97
CA LYS A 25 7.41 9.35 4.34
C LYS A 25 5.97 9.86 4.46
N ARG A 26 5.41 10.43 3.38
CA ARG A 26 4.01 10.88 3.32
C ARG A 26 3.04 9.70 3.44
N LYS A 27 3.35 8.59 2.76
CA LYS A 27 2.55 7.37 2.69
C LYS A 27 2.83 6.40 3.84
N SER A 28 3.97 6.52 4.50
CA SER A 28 4.39 5.61 5.57
C SER A 28 3.60 5.78 6.87
N LYS A 29 2.84 6.87 7.00
CA LYS A 29 2.04 7.16 8.20
C LYS A 29 0.60 6.65 8.11
N TYR A 30 0.16 6.17 6.94
CA TYR A 30 -1.24 5.74 6.75
C TYR A 30 -1.50 4.37 7.35
N PHE A 31 -0.46 3.55 7.34
CA PHE A 31 -0.47 2.18 7.82
C PHE A 31 0.62 2.08 8.88
N ALA A 32 0.35 1.43 10.01
CA ALA A 32 1.33 1.32 11.09
C ALA A 32 2.34 0.18 10.85
N ILE A 33 2.65 -0.10 9.58
CA ILE A 33 3.72 -1.03 9.18
C ILE A 33 4.97 -0.19 8.96
N ASP A 34 5.93 -0.33 9.88
CA ASP A 34 7.22 0.35 9.80
C ASP A 34 8.36 -0.64 9.48
N LEU A 35 9.39 -0.13 8.80
CA LEU A 35 10.52 -0.95 8.35
C LEU A 35 11.31 -1.56 9.52
N GLN A 36 11.36 -0.89 10.68
CA GLN A 36 12.15 -1.35 11.81
C GLN A 36 11.51 -2.60 12.43
N SER A 37 10.19 -2.59 12.58
CA SER A 37 9.41 -3.75 13.03
C SER A 37 9.63 -4.95 12.11
N LEU A 38 9.64 -4.75 10.78
CA LEU A 38 9.93 -5.82 9.82
C LEU A 38 11.38 -6.31 9.92
N LYS A 39 12.36 -5.39 10.05
CA LYS A 39 13.80 -5.72 10.22
C LYS A 39 14.12 -6.44 11.54
N ASN A 40 13.32 -6.23 12.58
CA ASN A 40 13.47 -6.96 13.84
C ASN A 40 12.93 -8.40 13.74
N ASN A 41 12.24 -8.76 12.66
CA ASN A 41 11.62 -10.06 12.45
C ASN A 41 12.08 -10.65 11.11
N LEU A 42 13.36 -11.02 11.04
CA LEU A 42 13.97 -11.60 9.84
C LEU A 42 14.03 -13.12 9.93
N THR A 43 13.96 -13.76 8.77
CA THR A 43 14.31 -15.17 8.54
C THR A 43 15.27 -15.24 7.35
N TYR A 44 15.66 -16.45 6.97
CA TYR A 44 16.55 -16.70 5.83
C TYR A 44 15.87 -17.57 4.78
N ILE A 45 16.18 -17.29 3.52
CA ILE A 45 15.83 -18.11 2.37
C ILE A 45 17.09 -18.43 1.58
N THR A 46 17.04 -19.52 0.81
CA THR A 46 18.14 -19.91 -0.08
C THR A 46 17.79 -19.53 -1.51
N ILE A 47 18.62 -18.68 -2.12
CA ILE A 47 18.54 -18.33 -3.54
C ILE A 47 19.90 -18.59 -4.17
N GLY A 48 19.96 -19.44 -5.21
CA GLY A 48 21.21 -19.79 -5.89
C GLY A 48 22.28 -20.35 -4.95
N GLY A 49 21.88 -21.16 -3.96
CA GLY A 49 22.79 -21.73 -2.95
C GLY A 49 23.27 -20.76 -1.87
N ARG A 50 22.80 -19.50 -1.87
CA ARG A 50 23.18 -18.50 -0.87
C ARG A 50 22.03 -18.21 0.08
N GLN A 51 22.35 -18.10 1.37
CA GLN A 51 21.40 -17.62 2.37
C GLN A 51 21.23 -16.11 2.24
N ILE A 52 19.98 -15.67 2.10
CA ILE A 52 19.60 -14.26 1.99
C ILE A 52 18.58 -13.98 3.08
N SER A 53 18.75 -12.86 3.77
CA SER A 53 17.79 -12.42 4.77
C SER A 53 16.52 -11.91 4.11
N GLN A 54 15.37 -12.31 4.65
CA GLN A 54 14.05 -11.80 4.29
C GLN A 54 13.24 -11.50 5.55
N PHE A 55 12.13 -10.76 5.43
CA PHE A 55 11.15 -10.66 6.52
C PHE A 55 10.59 -12.04 6.87
N SER A 56 10.21 -12.26 8.12
CA SER A 56 9.50 -13.48 8.54
C SER A 56 8.27 -13.68 7.65
N ASN A 57 7.85 -14.93 7.44
CA ASN A 57 6.79 -15.22 6.48
C ASN A 57 5.50 -14.44 6.80
N GLU A 58 5.16 -14.28 8.08
CA GLU A 58 3.99 -13.51 8.51
C GLU A 58 4.13 -12.02 8.19
N HIS A 59 5.31 -11.44 8.43
CA HIS A 59 5.59 -10.04 8.15
C HIS A 59 5.70 -9.77 6.65
N MET A 60 6.22 -10.72 5.88
CA MET A 60 6.27 -10.65 4.42
C MET A 60 4.86 -10.61 3.84
N LEU A 61 3.95 -11.48 4.29
CA LEU A 61 2.55 -11.45 3.84
C LEU A 61 1.89 -10.11 4.13
N LEU A 62 2.05 -9.57 5.35
CA LEU A 62 1.50 -8.26 5.71
C LEU A 62 2.12 -7.12 4.90
N PHE A 63 3.42 -7.22 4.59
CA PHE A 63 4.09 -6.27 3.71
C PHE A 63 3.53 -6.32 2.28
N LEU A 64 3.28 -7.50 1.72
CA LEU A 64 2.66 -7.64 0.39
C LEU A 64 1.21 -7.08 0.38
N CYS A 65 0.42 -7.34 1.42
CA CYS A 65 -0.91 -6.74 1.60
C CYS A 65 -0.86 -5.20 1.59
N PHE A 66 0.13 -4.64 2.30
CA PHE A 66 0.40 -3.20 2.28
C PHE A 66 0.86 -2.71 0.91
N HIS A 67 1.72 -3.47 0.24
CA HIS A 67 2.27 -3.11 -1.06
C HIS A 67 1.19 -2.99 -2.14
N GLY A 68 0.25 -3.94 -2.20
CA GLY A 68 -0.90 -3.82 -3.09
C GLY A 68 -1.84 -2.69 -2.69
N SER A 69 -2.16 -2.59 -1.39
CA SER A 69 -3.11 -1.59 -0.88
C SER A 69 -2.65 -0.14 -1.06
N LYS A 70 -1.36 0.16 -0.87
CA LYS A 70 -0.82 1.52 -1.09
C LYS A 70 -0.86 1.95 -2.56
N HIS A 71 -0.95 0.98 -3.47
CA HIS A 71 -1.11 1.18 -4.90
C HIS A 71 -2.55 0.93 -5.37
N CYS A 72 -3.51 0.86 -4.44
CA CYS A 72 -4.93 0.66 -4.73
C CYS A 72 -5.22 -0.58 -5.58
N TRP A 73 -4.33 -1.58 -5.56
CA TRP A 73 -4.46 -2.79 -6.37
C TRP A 73 -4.66 -2.52 -7.87
N GLN A 74 -4.16 -1.41 -8.41
CA GLN A 74 -4.18 -1.04 -9.83
C GLN A 74 -3.50 -2.02 -10.81
N SER A 75 -2.94 -3.14 -10.34
CA SER A 75 -2.31 -4.17 -11.16
C SER A 75 -2.52 -5.54 -10.53
N LEU A 76 -2.93 -6.51 -11.35
CA LEU A 76 -3.07 -7.92 -10.95
C LEU A 76 -1.78 -8.51 -10.38
N ARG A 77 -0.61 -7.98 -10.77
CA ARG A 77 0.68 -8.54 -10.31
C ARG A 77 0.77 -8.61 -8.80
N TRP A 78 0.26 -7.62 -8.07
CA TRP A 78 0.33 -7.64 -6.61
C TRP A 78 -0.61 -8.66 -5.98
N ILE A 79 -1.71 -8.99 -6.67
CA ILE A 79 -2.62 -10.07 -6.25
C ILE A 79 -1.93 -11.41 -6.49
N CYS A 80 -1.27 -11.57 -7.65
CA CYS A 80 -0.43 -12.74 -7.95
C CYS A 80 0.69 -12.91 -6.92
N ASP A 81 1.44 -11.84 -6.59
CA ASP A 81 2.54 -11.89 -5.62
C ASP A 81 2.07 -12.45 -4.27
N VAL A 82 0.88 -12.05 -3.80
CA VAL A 82 0.31 -12.57 -2.55
C VAL A 82 -0.18 -14.02 -2.71
N ALA A 83 -0.88 -14.33 -3.80
CA ALA A 83 -1.40 -15.67 -4.06
C ALA A 83 -0.29 -16.72 -4.17
N GLU A 84 0.79 -16.41 -4.87
CA GLU A 84 1.98 -17.26 -4.97
C GLU A 84 2.69 -17.39 -3.62
N PHE A 85 2.79 -16.30 -2.85
CA PHE A 85 3.41 -16.35 -1.53
C PHE A 85 2.63 -17.22 -0.54
N ILE A 86 1.28 -17.20 -0.60
CA ILE A 86 0.42 -18.06 0.24
C ILE A 86 0.54 -19.53 -0.16
N GLN A 87 0.62 -19.83 -1.46
CA GLN A 87 0.63 -21.20 -2.00
C GLN A 87 2.01 -21.85 -2.02
N ALA A 88 3.07 -21.04 -2.00
CA ALA A 88 4.39 -21.54 -1.70
C ALA A 88 4.36 -22.30 -0.36
N PRO A 89 5.40 -23.05 0.02
CA PRO A 89 5.46 -23.71 1.32
C PRO A 89 6.07 -22.86 2.46
N PRO A 90 5.71 -21.58 2.75
CA PRO A 90 5.93 -21.06 4.07
C PRO A 90 4.87 -21.69 4.98
N ASN A 91 5.28 -22.39 6.04
CA ASN A 91 4.39 -22.67 7.16
C ASN A 91 3.89 -21.33 7.73
N LEU A 92 2.77 -20.82 7.21
CA LEU A 92 2.17 -19.55 7.62
C LEU A 92 1.39 -19.77 8.90
N ASP A 93 1.82 -19.11 9.97
CA ASP A 93 1.04 -19.02 11.21
C ASP A 93 -0.03 -17.95 11.06
N TRP A 94 -1.23 -18.37 10.64
CA TRP A 94 -2.37 -17.48 10.44
C TRP A 94 -2.84 -16.79 11.72
N GLN A 95 -2.70 -17.43 12.89
CA GLN A 95 -3.04 -16.80 14.17
C GLN A 95 -2.09 -15.64 14.47
N LYS A 96 -0.79 -15.85 14.24
CA LYS A 96 0.23 -14.81 14.36
C LYS A 96 0.03 -13.70 13.33
N ILE A 97 -0.30 -14.01 12.08
CA ILE A 97 -0.64 -13.01 11.05
C ILE A 97 -1.81 -12.14 11.50
N GLU A 98 -2.90 -12.75 11.98
CA GLU A 98 -4.07 -12.01 12.47
C GLU A 98 -3.71 -11.13 13.68
N MET A 99 -2.96 -11.64 14.64
CA MET A 99 -2.50 -10.88 15.81
C MET A 99 -1.61 -9.69 15.40
N GLN A 100 -0.63 -9.90 14.52
CA GLN A 100 0.24 -8.82 14.04
C GLN A 100 -0.55 -7.80 13.23
N SER A 101 -1.51 -8.23 12.41
CA SER A 101 -2.35 -7.31 11.65
C SER A 101 -3.18 -6.37 12.55
N LYS A 102 -3.64 -6.86 13.72
CA LYS A 102 -4.28 -6.04 14.76
C LYS A 102 -3.30 -5.01 15.33
N LYS A 103 -2.12 -5.47 15.75
CA LYS A 103 -1.07 -4.62 16.35
C LYS A 103 -0.63 -3.51 15.40
N LEU A 104 -0.49 -3.83 14.12
CA LEU A 104 -0.06 -2.94 13.04
C LEU A 104 -1.22 -2.16 12.39
N LYS A 105 -2.45 -2.31 12.90
CA LYS A 105 -3.66 -1.62 12.42
C LYS A 105 -3.83 -1.76 10.90
N CYS A 106 -3.66 -2.98 10.39
CA CYS A 106 -3.72 -3.32 8.97
C CYS A 106 -4.62 -4.53 8.66
N GLN A 107 -5.56 -4.85 9.54
CA GLN A 107 -6.52 -5.92 9.37
C GLN A 107 -7.40 -5.74 8.12
N THR A 108 -7.91 -4.53 7.86
CA THR A 108 -8.78 -4.32 6.68
C THR A 108 -8.01 -4.62 5.39
N MET A 109 -6.72 -4.27 5.33
CA MET A 109 -5.87 -4.61 4.17
C MET A 109 -5.65 -6.11 4.04
N LEU A 110 -5.36 -6.80 5.15
CA LEU A 110 -5.19 -8.26 5.14
C LEU A 110 -6.46 -8.94 4.61
N TRP A 111 -7.62 -8.67 5.21
CA TRP A 111 -8.86 -9.32 4.81
C TRP A 111 -9.29 -8.96 3.40
N LEU A 112 -9.06 -7.70 2.97
CA LEU A 112 -9.33 -7.27 1.60
C LEU A 112 -8.48 -8.10 0.64
N THR A 113 -7.19 -8.25 0.94
CA THR A 113 -6.27 -9.05 0.13
C THR A 113 -6.72 -10.51 0.05
N LEU A 114 -7.16 -11.11 1.17
CA LEU A 114 -7.67 -12.48 1.19
C LEU A 114 -8.92 -12.66 0.33
N PHE A 115 -9.83 -11.67 0.30
CA PHE A 115 -10.93 -11.66 -0.67
C PHE A 115 -10.40 -11.64 -2.10
N LEU A 116 -9.44 -10.76 -2.43
CA LEU A 116 -8.91 -10.66 -3.79
C LEU A 116 -8.30 -11.97 -4.29
N VAL A 117 -7.42 -12.60 -3.50
CA VAL A 117 -6.73 -13.83 -3.92
C VAL A 117 -7.69 -15.03 -3.96
N SER A 118 -8.63 -15.11 -3.02
CA SER A 118 -9.67 -16.15 -3.00
C SER A 118 -10.60 -16.03 -4.20
N ASP A 119 -11.12 -14.83 -4.48
CA ASP A 119 -12.17 -14.66 -5.48
C ASP A 119 -11.61 -14.66 -6.91
N LEU A 120 -10.45 -14.00 -7.14
CA LEU A 120 -9.88 -13.82 -8.48
C LEU A 120 -8.95 -14.96 -8.89
N LEU A 121 -8.13 -15.47 -7.97
CA LEU A 121 -7.09 -16.48 -8.27
C LEU A 121 -7.39 -17.85 -7.68
N LYS A 122 -8.51 -18.01 -6.96
CA LYS A 122 -8.91 -19.26 -6.31
C LYS A 122 -7.83 -19.82 -5.39
N THR A 123 -7.03 -18.93 -4.78
CA THR A 123 -5.97 -19.30 -3.85
C THR A 123 -6.58 -20.10 -2.69
N PRO A 124 -6.09 -21.32 -2.42
CA PRO A 124 -6.62 -22.13 -1.32
C PRO A 124 -6.29 -21.47 0.01
N LEU A 125 -7.33 -21.20 0.80
CA LEU A 125 -7.20 -20.65 2.15
C LEU A 125 -7.75 -21.68 3.17
N PRO A 126 -7.17 -21.74 4.38
CA PRO A 126 -7.75 -22.51 5.47
C PRO A 126 -9.23 -22.18 5.72
N ASN A 127 -10.03 -23.20 6.02
CA ASN A 127 -11.49 -23.07 6.23
C ASN A 127 -11.85 -22.06 7.33
N ASP A 128 -11.03 -21.93 8.38
CA ASP A 128 -11.29 -20.97 9.46
C ASP A 128 -11.19 -19.52 8.96
N LEU A 129 -10.29 -19.23 8.02
CA LEU A 129 -10.20 -17.92 7.37
C LEU A 129 -11.42 -17.64 6.51
N LEU A 130 -11.87 -18.62 5.72
CA LEU A 130 -13.05 -18.49 4.86
C LEU A 130 -14.31 -18.16 5.70
N VAL A 131 -14.47 -18.81 6.85
CA VAL A 131 -15.56 -18.49 7.80
C VAL A 131 -15.40 -17.07 8.36
N LYS A 132 -14.19 -16.70 8.83
CA LYS A 132 -13.93 -15.36 9.37
C LYS A 132 -14.20 -14.26 8.35
N MET A 133 -13.89 -14.48 7.07
CA MET A 133 -14.08 -13.52 5.97
C MET A 133 -15.52 -13.04 5.86
N GLN A 134 -16.51 -13.91 6.11
CA GLN A 134 -17.94 -13.56 6.02
C GLN A 134 -18.33 -12.37 6.91
N THR A 135 -17.60 -12.14 8.01
CA THR A 135 -17.86 -11.04 8.95
C THR A 135 -17.10 -9.75 8.62
N LYS A 136 -16.26 -9.74 7.58
CA LYS A 136 -15.33 -8.63 7.29
C LYS A 136 -15.91 -7.64 6.27
N HIS A 137 -17.07 -7.06 6.59
CA HIS A 137 -17.81 -6.17 5.68
C HIS A 137 -16.98 -5.03 5.08
N ARG A 138 -16.15 -4.35 5.90
CA ARG A 138 -15.31 -3.24 5.41
C ARG A 138 -14.30 -3.69 4.37
N ALA A 139 -13.64 -4.82 4.60
CA ALA A 139 -12.69 -5.41 3.67
C ALA A 139 -13.37 -5.88 2.39
N TYR A 140 -14.54 -6.51 2.52
CA TYR A 140 -15.37 -6.93 1.38
C TYR A 140 -15.75 -5.73 0.49
N LEU A 141 -16.21 -4.62 1.05
CA LEU A 141 -16.52 -3.40 0.28
C LEU A 141 -15.29 -2.84 -0.43
N GLY A 142 -14.11 -2.93 0.19
CA GLY A 142 -12.85 -2.58 -0.45
C GLY A 142 -12.52 -3.49 -1.63
N ALA A 143 -12.68 -4.81 -1.47
CA ALA A 143 -12.44 -5.78 -2.54
C ALA A 143 -13.41 -5.57 -3.72
N GLN A 144 -14.68 -5.29 -3.46
CA GLN A 144 -15.68 -4.96 -4.50
C GLN A 144 -15.28 -3.75 -5.35
N LYS A 145 -14.65 -2.73 -4.76
CA LYS A 145 -14.11 -1.59 -5.51
C LYS A 145 -12.96 -2.02 -6.42
N VAL A 146 -12.06 -2.87 -5.92
CA VAL A 146 -10.92 -3.38 -6.70
C VAL A 146 -11.42 -4.25 -7.86
N TYR A 147 -12.39 -5.15 -7.65
CA TYR A 147 -12.95 -6.00 -8.72
C TYR A 147 -13.45 -5.20 -9.92
N LYS A 148 -14.11 -4.08 -9.65
CA LYS A 148 -14.67 -3.21 -10.70
C LYS A 148 -13.62 -2.45 -11.50
N LEU A 149 -12.40 -2.31 -10.99
CA LEU A 149 -11.43 -1.34 -11.52
C LEU A 149 -10.08 -1.96 -11.90
N VAL A 150 -9.76 -3.14 -11.40
CA VAL A 150 -8.47 -3.80 -11.69
C VAL A 150 -8.34 -4.21 -13.18
N PHE A 151 -9.47 -4.46 -13.87
CA PHE A 151 -9.50 -4.88 -15.28
C PHE A 151 -9.89 -3.76 -16.26
N SER A 152 -10.55 -2.70 -15.79
CA SER A 152 -11.21 -1.68 -16.62
C SER A 152 -10.77 -0.26 -16.23
N ARG A 153 -9.50 -0.14 -15.83
CA ARG A 153 -8.91 0.99 -15.10
C ARG A 153 -9.51 2.36 -15.45
N ASN A 154 -10.08 3.00 -14.43
CA ASN A 154 -10.26 4.45 -14.33
C ASN A 154 -10.12 4.90 -12.85
N PHE A 155 -9.01 4.56 -12.18
CA PHE A 155 -8.72 5.17 -10.86
C PHE A 155 -8.19 6.59 -11.06
N THR A 156 -8.92 7.57 -10.56
CA THR A 156 -8.44 8.93 -10.39
C THR A 156 -7.65 9.08 -9.09
N GLN A 157 -6.77 10.09 -9.03
CA GLN A 157 -6.00 10.38 -7.81
C GLN A 157 -6.90 10.65 -6.59
N TRP A 158 -8.12 11.17 -6.79
CA TRP A 158 -9.08 11.38 -5.71
C TRP A 158 -9.70 10.08 -5.22
N GLU A 159 -10.08 9.18 -6.14
CA GLU A 159 -10.59 7.85 -5.78
C GLU A 159 -9.55 7.01 -5.06
N ASP A 160 -8.27 7.12 -5.44
CA ASP A 160 -7.17 6.49 -4.71
C ASP A 160 -7.12 6.98 -3.25
N TYR A 161 -7.29 8.29 -3.03
CA TYR A 161 -7.33 8.84 -1.67
C TYR A 161 -8.53 8.34 -0.87
N LEU A 162 -9.72 8.32 -1.49
CA LEU A 162 -10.93 7.79 -0.86
C LEU A 162 -10.78 6.29 -0.56
N PHE A 163 -10.15 5.53 -1.46
CA PHE A 163 -9.86 4.12 -1.27
C PHE A 163 -8.95 3.92 -0.05
N ILE A 164 -7.78 4.56 -0.03
CA ILE A 164 -6.80 4.48 1.07
C ILE A 164 -7.45 4.88 2.40
N PHE A 165 -8.21 5.98 2.42
CA PHE A 165 -8.94 6.41 3.62
C PHE A 165 -9.97 5.38 4.08
N SER A 166 -10.69 4.77 3.13
CA SER A 166 -11.71 3.77 3.41
C SER A 166 -11.16 2.46 3.97
N ILE A 167 -9.88 2.14 3.75
CA ILE A 167 -9.24 0.92 4.28
C ILE A 167 -8.39 1.14 5.55
N ALA A 168 -8.19 2.39 6.00
CA ALA A 168 -7.43 2.69 7.21
C ALA A 168 -8.16 2.25 8.50
N ASP A 169 -7.59 1.34 9.29
CA ASP A 169 -8.29 0.73 10.44
C ASP A 169 -8.53 1.64 11.63
N SER A 170 -7.80 2.75 11.76
CA SER A 170 -7.88 3.61 12.95
C SER A 170 -8.11 5.08 12.61
N TRP A 171 -8.75 5.80 13.53
CA TRP A 171 -8.89 7.25 13.47
C TRP A 171 -7.55 7.96 13.42
N GLN A 172 -6.56 7.47 14.15
CA GLN A 172 -5.18 7.98 14.10
C GLN A 172 -4.60 7.85 12.68
N GLY A 173 -4.75 6.69 12.03
CA GLY A 173 -4.29 6.47 10.66
C GLY A 173 -5.04 7.36 9.66
N LYS A 174 -6.36 7.53 9.82
CA LYS A 174 -7.17 8.46 9.01
C LYS A 174 -6.73 9.91 9.17
N TYR A 175 -6.47 10.35 10.40
CA TYR A 175 -5.96 11.69 10.68
C TYR A 175 -4.57 11.91 10.09
N GLN A 176 -3.66 10.95 10.28
CA GLN A 176 -2.32 10.97 9.69
C GLN A 176 -2.37 10.97 8.15
N PHE A 177 -3.35 10.27 7.57
CA PHE A 177 -3.65 10.32 6.15
C PHE A 177 -4.05 11.71 5.69
N LEU A 178 -5.10 12.28 6.27
CA LEU A 178 -5.62 13.60 5.88
C LEU A 178 -4.58 14.70 6.06
N THR A 179 -3.88 14.72 7.19
CA THR A 179 -2.83 15.72 7.45
C THR A 179 -1.69 15.62 6.45
N SER A 180 -1.21 14.41 6.15
CA SER A 180 -0.14 14.26 5.16
C SER A 180 -0.65 14.54 3.74
N LEU A 181 -1.91 14.21 3.44
CA LEU A 181 -2.55 14.52 2.16
C LEU A 181 -2.67 16.03 1.95
N LEU A 182 -3.10 16.78 2.96
CA LEU A 182 -3.35 18.22 2.86
C LEU A 182 -2.08 19.04 2.99
N PHE A 183 -1.16 18.68 3.89
CA PHE A 183 -0.05 19.56 4.28
C PHE A 183 1.33 19.04 3.89
N THR A 184 1.48 17.96 3.10
CA THR A 184 2.80 17.55 2.61
C THR A 184 2.98 17.89 1.14
N PRO A 185 3.76 18.94 0.79
CA PRO A 185 4.02 19.31 -0.59
C PRO A 185 4.51 18.15 -1.45
N THR A 186 4.18 18.20 -2.74
CA THR A 186 4.67 17.33 -3.81
C THR A 186 5.36 18.18 -4.86
N GLU A 187 6.02 17.53 -5.82
CA GLU A 187 6.61 18.23 -6.97
C GLU A 187 5.59 19.06 -7.75
N LYS A 188 4.30 18.70 -7.70
CA LYS A 188 3.22 19.49 -8.31
C LYS A 188 3.16 20.92 -7.76
N GLU A 189 3.37 21.12 -6.46
CA GLU A 189 3.36 22.47 -5.87
C GLU A 189 4.57 23.30 -6.34
N TRP A 190 5.73 22.68 -6.51
CA TRP A 190 6.95 23.34 -6.99
C TRP A 190 6.82 23.75 -8.46
N LYS A 191 6.16 22.90 -9.27
CA LYS A 191 5.82 23.20 -10.67
C LYS A 191 4.73 24.27 -10.79
N PHE A 192 3.81 24.34 -9.84
CA PHE A 192 2.70 25.30 -9.85
C PHE A 192 3.16 26.73 -9.56
N LEU A 193 4.07 26.90 -8.61
CA LEU A 193 4.59 28.22 -8.22
C LEU A 193 6.05 28.08 -7.76
N GLN A 194 6.97 28.78 -8.41
CA GLN A 194 8.37 28.85 -7.95
C GLN A 194 8.47 29.94 -6.88
N LEU A 195 8.79 29.55 -5.65
CA LEU A 195 8.99 30.47 -4.53
C LEU A 195 10.48 30.58 -4.19
N PRO A 196 10.95 31.76 -3.75
CA PRO A 196 12.30 31.89 -3.19
C PRO A 196 12.46 31.00 -1.95
N ASN A 197 13.71 30.60 -1.65
CA ASN A 197 14.01 29.64 -0.57
C ASN A 197 13.42 30.05 0.80
N SER A 198 13.34 31.36 1.09
CA SER A 198 12.76 31.91 2.32
C SER A 198 11.25 31.68 2.46
N LEU A 199 10.54 31.44 1.36
CA LEU A 199 9.09 31.25 1.32
C LEU A 199 8.67 29.79 1.10
N THR A 200 9.61 28.85 1.20
CA THR A 200 9.34 27.41 1.00
C THR A 200 8.29 26.85 1.99
N PHE A 201 8.13 27.45 3.17
CA PHE A 201 7.08 27.08 4.12
C PHE A 201 5.65 27.34 3.57
N LEU A 202 5.47 28.26 2.62
CA LEU A 202 4.16 28.52 2.01
C LEU A 202 3.64 27.34 1.20
N TYR A 203 4.52 26.44 0.71
CA TYR A 203 4.08 25.24 -0.01
C TYR A 203 3.14 24.36 0.81
N TYR A 204 3.26 24.37 2.15
CA TYR A 204 2.37 23.65 3.06
C TYR A 204 0.94 24.19 3.00
N PHE A 205 0.78 25.50 2.80
CA PHE A 205 -0.52 26.19 2.70
C PHE A 205 -1.06 26.24 1.28
N ILE A 206 -0.19 26.28 0.26
CA ILE A 206 -0.59 26.28 -1.16
C ILE A 206 -1.27 24.96 -1.53
N ARG A 207 -0.83 23.85 -0.93
CA ARG A 207 -1.33 22.52 -1.28
C ARG A 207 -2.84 22.34 -1.08
N PRO A 208 -3.45 22.67 0.07
CA PRO A 208 -4.91 22.64 0.21
C PRO A 208 -5.65 23.43 -0.87
N PHE A 209 -5.21 24.67 -1.17
CA PHE A 209 -5.82 25.49 -2.23
C PHE A 209 -5.70 24.83 -3.61
N ARG A 210 -4.53 24.25 -3.92
CA ARG A 210 -4.30 23.53 -5.18
C ARG A 210 -5.20 22.31 -5.29
N LEU A 211 -5.34 21.50 -4.24
CA LEU A 211 -6.23 20.34 -4.22
C LEU A 211 -7.70 20.77 -4.41
N ILE A 212 -8.14 21.81 -3.71
CA ILE A 212 -9.48 22.38 -3.88
C ILE A 212 -9.70 22.79 -5.35
N LYS A 213 -8.77 23.52 -5.96
CA LYS A 213 -8.87 23.93 -7.37
C LYS A 213 -8.85 22.73 -8.33
N GLU A 214 -7.99 21.75 -8.11
CA GLU A 214 -7.84 20.56 -8.95
C GLU A 214 -9.13 19.71 -8.96
N TYR A 215 -9.74 19.49 -7.78
CA TYR A 215 -10.88 18.55 -7.66
C TYR A 215 -12.26 19.22 -7.67
N LEU A 216 -12.40 20.47 -7.21
CA LEU A 216 -13.66 21.24 -7.39
C LEU A 216 -13.76 21.90 -8.77
N GLY A 217 -12.62 22.18 -9.42
CA GLY A 217 -12.60 22.67 -10.80
C GLY A 217 -12.89 21.57 -11.83
N ALA A 218 -12.44 20.34 -11.56
CA ALA A 218 -12.69 19.18 -12.42
C ALA A 218 -14.17 18.74 -12.45
N SER A 219 -14.93 18.99 -11.38
CA SER A 219 -16.39 18.73 -11.36
C SER A 219 -17.19 19.62 -12.33
N HIS A 220 -16.57 20.62 -12.97
CA HIS A 220 -17.21 21.41 -14.03
C HIS A 220 -16.94 20.91 -15.46
N PHE A 221 -16.09 19.90 -15.68
CA PHE A 221 -15.74 19.43 -17.04
C PHE A 221 -15.96 17.93 -17.28
N SER A 222 -16.59 17.20 -16.37
CA SER A 222 -17.02 15.81 -16.59
C SER A 222 -18.54 15.69 -16.59
N VAL A 223 -19.19 16.39 -17.52
CA VAL A 223 -20.48 16.00 -18.09
C VAL A 223 -20.31 16.02 -19.59
N LYS A 224 -20.04 14.85 -20.17
CA LYS A 224 -20.41 14.44 -21.53
C LYS A 224 -20.27 12.93 -21.64
#